data_AF-X0XCC9-F1
#
_entry.id   AF-X0XCC9-F1
#
_cell.length_a   1.000
_cell.length_b   1.000
_cell.length_c   1.000
_cell.angle_alpha   90.00
_cell.angle_beta   90.00
_cell.angle_gamma   90.00
#
_symmetry.space_group_name_H-M   'P 1'
#
loop_
_entity.id
_entity.type
_entity.pdbx_description
1 polymer ?
#
loop_
_entity_poly.entity_id
_entity_poly.type
_entity_poly.pdbx_seq_one_letter_code
_entity_poly.pdbx_strand_id
1 'polypeptide(L)'
;GAGTGKTRTLVARYLSLLAEGLPLRRIVAITFTRKAAREIRNRVRDEVRKYLERPDLAQKERDRWWALYSQLDAARIGTIHGLCAEILRAHPAEANVDPRFEVLDEGHTNILRDRAVDEAMAWAADDKQAVKLFALLGERDLRATLDTLMRRRLDAREAFDQAPPDLLSHWRRALEERQQRLLNALLERPGWADAVAALRQNVPDDRGDRMAIQRRIALAAIDGARGPLPDRLTSLSHLDQINLSGGRQSAWPG
;
A
#
# COMPACT_ATOMS: atom_id res chain seq x y z
N GLY A 1 -2.65 11.73 21.27
CA GLY A 1 -1.99 10.48 21.71
C GLY A 1 -2.96 9.60 22.49
N ALA A 2 -2.56 8.38 22.84
CA ALA A 2 -3.29 7.55 23.80
C ALA A 2 -3.47 8.33 25.11
N GLY A 3 -4.68 8.36 25.67
CA GLY A 3 -5.01 9.12 26.89
C GLY A 3 -5.82 10.40 26.70
N THR A 4 -6.12 10.85 25.46
CA THR A 4 -6.88 12.10 25.21
C THR A 4 -8.40 12.01 25.51
N GLY A 5 -8.83 11.11 26.39
CA GLY A 5 -10.24 10.99 26.78
C GLY A 5 -11.20 10.49 25.69
N LYS A 6 -10.72 10.01 24.52
CA LYS A 6 -11.57 9.58 23.39
C LYS A 6 -12.68 8.62 23.81
N THR A 7 -12.35 7.61 24.62
CA THR A 7 -13.33 6.65 25.14
C THR A 7 -14.36 7.34 26.04
N ARG A 8 -13.93 8.27 26.91
CA ARG A 8 -14.84 9.05 27.77
C ARG A 8 -15.78 9.91 26.93
N THR A 9 -15.26 10.60 25.91
CA THR A 9 -16.07 11.40 24.98
C THR A 9 -17.07 10.54 24.21
N LEU A 10 -16.66 9.36 23.75
CA LEU A 10 -17.54 8.43 23.04
C LEU A 10 -18.67 7.91 23.95
N VAL A 11 -18.35 7.52 25.18
CA VAL A 11 -19.35 7.08 26.18
C VAL A 11 -20.32 8.22 26.51
N ALA A 12 -19.80 9.43 26.77
CA ALA A 12 -20.63 10.61 27.04
C ALA A 12 -21.55 10.94 25.85
N ARG A 13 -21.04 10.86 24.62
CA ARG A 13 -21.86 11.07 23.41
C ARG A 13 -22.94 9.99 23.28
N TYR A 14 -22.62 8.73 23.51
CA TYR A 14 -23.58 7.63 23.47
C TYR A 14 -24.71 7.84 24.49
N LEU A 15 -24.37 8.23 25.73
CA LEU A 15 -25.34 8.55 26.78
C LEU A 15 -26.19 9.79 26.44
N SER A 16 -25.61 10.83 25.83
CA SER A 16 -26.34 12.00 25.34
C SER A 16 -27.44 11.60 24.35
N LEU A 17 -27.10 10.75 23.37
CA LEU A 17 -28.06 10.27 22.38
C LEU A 17 -29.20 9.46 23.04
N LEU A 18 -28.89 8.65 24.06
CA LEU A 18 -29.93 7.95 24.84
C LEU A 18 -30.82 8.94 25.62
N ALA A 19 -30.23 9.99 26.20
CA ALA A 19 -30.95 11.03 26.93
C ALA A 19 -31.90 11.82 26.00
N GLU A 20 -31.48 12.09 24.76
CA GLU A 20 -32.29 12.68 23.68
C GLU A 20 -33.48 11.80 23.24
N GLY A 21 -33.54 10.54 23.68
CA GLY A 21 -34.66 9.64 23.40
C GLY A 21 -34.42 8.69 22.23
N LEU A 22 -33.21 8.64 21.69
CA LEU A 22 -32.89 7.68 20.64
C LEU A 22 -32.96 6.25 21.19
N PRO A 23 -33.70 5.34 20.52
CA PRO A 23 -33.69 3.94 20.87
C PRO A 23 -32.29 3.35 20.76
N LEU A 24 -31.94 2.48 21.70
CA LEU A 24 -30.65 1.81 21.78
C LEU A 24 -30.24 1.08 20.49
N ARG A 25 -31.21 0.53 19.74
CA ARG A 25 -30.99 -0.12 18.43
C ARG A 25 -30.63 0.84 17.29
N ARG A 26 -30.90 2.14 17.45
CA ARG A 26 -30.59 3.19 16.46
C ARG A 26 -29.23 3.84 16.67
N ILE A 27 -28.51 3.47 17.73
CA ILE A 27 -27.17 3.99 18.02
C ILE A 27 -26.16 2.88 17.78
N VAL A 28 -25.20 3.13 16.90
CA VAL A 28 -24.12 2.19 16.59
C VAL A 28 -22.80 2.77 17.07
N ALA A 29 -22.10 2.04 17.93
CA ALA A 29 -20.75 2.35 18.37
C ALA A 29 -19.79 1.24 17.91
N ILE A 30 -18.84 1.60 17.06
CA ILE A 30 -17.87 0.66 16.49
C ILE A 30 -16.44 0.96 16.96
N THR A 31 -15.64 -0.09 17.05
CA THR A 31 -14.20 -0.02 17.34
C THR A 31 -13.44 -1.14 16.63
N PHE A 32 -12.12 -1.16 16.76
CA PHE A 32 -11.26 -2.14 16.10
C PHE A 32 -11.24 -3.49 16.81
N THR A 33 -11.35 -3.52 18.14
CA THR A 33 -11.17 -4.74 18.93
C THR A 33 -12.38 -5.10 19.78
N ARG A 34 -12.60 -6.41 19.98
CA ARG A 34 -13.66 -6.90 20.88
C ARG A 34 -13.45 -6.42 22.32
N LYS A 35 -12.19 -6.28 22.75
CA LYS A 35 -11.82 -5.75 24.07
C LYS A 35 -12.30 -4.30 24.25
N ALA A 36 -12.01 -3.43 23.29
CA ALA A 36 -12.47 -2.04 23.34
C ALA A 36 -13.99 -1.93 23.29
N ALA A 37 -14.68 -2.78 22.51
CA ALA A 37 -16.14 -2.79 22.46
C ALA A 37 -16.75 -3.17 23.82
N ARG A 38 -16.17 -4.18 24.48
CA ARG A 38 -16.56 -4.60 25.84
C ARG A 38 -16.30 -3.50 26.86
N GLU A 39 -15.16 -2.83 26.78
CA GLU A 39 -14.83 -1.70 27.65
C GLU A 39 -15.85 -0.55 27.51
N ILE A 40 -16.20 -0.16 26.28
CA ILE A 40 -17.21 0.87 26.02
C ILE A 40 -18.56 0.45 26.61
N ARG A 41 -19.00 -0.79 26.38
CA ARG A 41 -20.27 -1.30 26.90
C ARG A 41 -20.32 -1.28 28.42
N ASN A 42 -19.26 -1.73 29.09
CA ASN A 42 -19.17 -1.72 30.54
C ASN A 42 -19.23 -0.29 31.09
N ARG A 43 -18.48 0.65 30.49
CA ARG A 43 -18.53 2.07 30.90
C ARG A 43 -19.93 2.67 30.72
N VAL A 44 -20.62 2.42 29.61
CA VAL A 44 -22.01 2.87 29.42
C VAL A 44 -22.92 2.28 30.50
N ARG A 45 -22.80 0.98 30.78
CA ARG A 45 -23.57 0.30 31.82
C ARG A 45 -23.34 0.90 33.21
N ASP A 46 -22.09 1.16 33.57
CA ASP A 46 -21.74 1.73 34.86
C ASP A 46 -22.27 3.15 35.03
N GLU A 47 -22.20 3.99 33.99
CA GLU A 47 -22.74 5.35 34.04
C GLU A 47 -24.27 5.37 34.11
N VAL A 48 -24.96 4.47 33.40
CA VAL A 48 -26.43 4.33 33.54
C VAL A 48 -26.81 3.84 34.94
N ARG A 49 -26.05 2.91 35.54
CA ARG A 49 -26.28 2.46 36.91
C ARG A 49 -26.14 3.60 37.91
N LYS A 50 -25.04 4.37 37.84
CA LYS A 50 -24.84 5.55 38.69
C LYS A 50 -25.95 6.58 38.53
N TYR A 51 -26.45 6.77 37.31
CA TYR A 51 -27.58 7.66 37.05
C TYR A 51 -28.86 7.19 37.76
N LEU A 52 -29.14 5.88 37.72
CA LEU A 52 -30.28 5.26 38.39
C LEU A 52 -30.17 5.29 39.92
N GLU A 53 -28.97 5.33 40.49
CA GLU A 53 -28.75 5.42 41.94
C GLU A 53 -29.08 6.80 42.53
N ARG A 54 -29.36 7.82 41.70
CA ARG A 54 -29.73 9.15 42.18
C ARG A 54 -31.06 9.13 42.96
N PRO A 55 -31.10 9.72 44.18
CA PRO A 55 -32.30 9.72 45.01
C PRO A 55 -33.38 10.69 44.51
N ASP A 56 -32.98 11.73 43.79
CA ASP A 56 -33.84 12.80 43.28
C ASP A 56 -34.44 12.53 41.89
N LEU A 57 -34.22 11.33 41.33
CA LEU A 57 -34.69 10.98 40.00
C LEU A 57 -36.19 10.69 40.00
N ALA A 58 -36.94 11.43 39.17
CA ALA A 58 -38.37 11.24 38.99
C ALA A 58 -38.69 9.79 38.53
N GLN A 59 -39.78 9.20 39.05
CA GLN A 59 -40.11 7.80 38.80
C GLN A 59 -40.19 7.46 37.30
N LYS A 60 -40.84 8.31 36.50
CA LYS A 60 -40.95 8.14 35.04
C LYS A 60 -39.60 8.06 34.35
N GLU A 61 -38.63 8.85 34.81
CA GLU A 61 -37.28 8.85 34.26
C GLU A 61 -36.50 7.61 34.70
N ARG A 62 -36.65 7.21 35.97
CA ARG A 62 -36.10 5.96 36.51
C ARG A 62 -36.56 4.75 35.69
N ASP A 63 -37.86 4.65 35.42
CA ASP A 63 -38.44 3.56 34.62
C ASP A 63 -37.87 3.52 33.20
N ARG A 64 -37.74 4.69 32.56
CA ARG A 64 -37.14 4.82 31.22
C ARG A 64 -35.70 4.33 31.18
N TRP A 65 -34.85 4.80 32.11
CA TRP A 65 -33.44 4.40 32.15
C TRP A 65 -33.25 2.96 32.60
N TRP A 66 -34.13 2.43 33.46
CA TRP A 66 -34.13 1.02 33.82
C TRP A 66 -34.42 0.13 32.61
N ALA A 67 -35.44 0.48 31.81
CA ALA A 67 -35.75 -0.25 30.57
C ALA A 67 -34.57 -0.23 29.58
N LEU A 68 -33.87 0.90 29.45
CA LEU A 68 -32.64 0.98 28.64
C LEU A 68 -31.51 0.10 29.22
N TYR A 69 -31.31 0.14 30.54
CA TYR A 69 -30.29 -0.63 31.24
C TYR A 69 -30.45 -2.14 31.02
N SER A 70 -31.69 -2.65 31.12
CA SER A 70 -32.01 -4.06 30.87
C SER A 70 -31.75 -4.51 29.42
N GLN A 71 -31.71 -3.58 28.47
CA GLN A 71 -31.48 -3.88 27.05
C GLN A 71 -30.03 -3.62 26.59
N LEU A 72 -29.13 -3.20 27.48
CA LEU A 72 -27.75 -2.85 27.13
C LEU A 72 -26.94 -3.99 26.51
N ASP A 73 -27.28 -5.25 26.79
CA ASP A 73 -26.62 -6.40 26.14
C ASP A 73 -26.95 -6.51 24.64
N ALA A 74 -28.12 -6.02 24.23
CA ALA A 74 -28.52 -5.95 22.83
C ALA A 74 -28.05 -4.66 22.13
N ALA A 75 -27.25 -3.82 22.81
CA ALA A 75 -26.73 -2.59 22.23
C ALA A 75 -25.76 -2.89 21.08
N ARG A 76 -25.88 -2.12 19.99
CA ARG A 76 -24.97 -2.17 18.85
C ARG A 76 -23.63 -1.50 19.17
N ILE A 77 -22.96 -2.01 20.19
CA ILE A 77 -21.61 -1.65 20.61
C ILE A 77 -20.71 -2.83 20.27
N GLY A 78 -19.94 -2.71 19.19
CA GLY A 78 -19.24 -3.85 18.57
C GLY A 78 -18.00 -3.45 17.80
N THR A 79 -17.50 -4.40 16.99
CA THR A 79 -16.41 -4.13 16.07
C THR A 79 -16.92 -3.80 14.68
N ILE A 80 -16.08 -3.17 13.85
CA ILE A 80 -16.38 -2.93 12.43
C ILE A 80 -16.77 -4.25 11.75
N HIS A 81 -15.96 -5.30 11.92
CA HIS A 81 -16.24 -6.64 11.39
C HIS A 81 -17.59 -7.21 11.86
N GLY A 82 -17.94 -7.00 13.13
CA GLY A 82 -19.24 -7.45 13.67
C GLY A 82 -20.41 -6.75 13.00
N LEU A 83 -20.31 -5.43 12.80
CA LEU A 83 -21.31 -4.65 12.08
C LEU A 83 -21.40 -5.09 10.61
N CYS A 84 -20.28 -5.25 9.91
CA CYS A 84 -20.28 -5.72 8.53
C CYS A 84 -20.94 -7.10 8.41
N ALA A 85 -20.65 -8.02 9.33
CA ALA A 85 -21.28 -9.33 9.34
C ALA A 85 -22.80 -9.26 9.63
N GLU A 86 -23.24 -8.35 10.49
CA GLU A 86 -24.69 -8.11 10.72
C GLU A 86 -25.37 -7.60 9.44
N ILE A 87 -24.76 -6.64 8.74
CA ILE A 87 -25.27 -6.08 7.48
C ILE A 87 -25.36 -7.17 6.41
N LEU A 88 -24.29 -7.95 6.22
CA LEU A 88 -24.26 -9.03 5.22
C LEU A 88 -25.32 -10.09 5.49
N ARG A 89 -25.57 -10.44 6.76
CA ARG A 89 -26.62 -11.41 7.13
C ARG A 89 -28.04 -10.84 6.99
N ALA A 90 -28.21 -9.53 7.08
CA ALA A 90 -29.50 -8.88 6.86
C ALA A 90 -29.87 -8.81 5.36
N HIS A 91 -28.88 -8.80 4.47
CA HIS A 91 -29.04 -8.67 3.02
C HIS A 91 -28.19 -9.69 2.23
N PRO A 92 -28.37 -11.01 2.46
CA PRO A 92 -27.49 -12.03 1.90
C PRO A 92 -27.60 -12.15 0.37
N ALA A 93 -28.80 -11.94 -0.19
CA ALA A 93 -29.04 -12.02 -1.62
C ALA A 93 -28.34 -10.89 -2.39
N GLU A 94 -28.47 -9.65 -1.90
CA GLU A 94 -27.82 -8.47 -2.46
C GLU A 94 -26.30 -8.52 -2.32
N ALA A 95 -25.82 -9.14 -1.22
CA ALA A 95 -24.39 -9.35 -0.99
C ALA A 95 -23.82 -10.57 -1.74
N ASN A 96 -24.66 -11.38 -2.38
CA ASN A 96 -24.28 -12.64 -3.03
C ASN A 96 -23.48 -13.57 -2.09
N VAL A 97 -23.96 -13.74 -0.86
CA VAL A 97 -23.36 -14.63 0.15
C VAL A 97 -24.41 -15.56 0.74
N ASP A 98 -23.99 -16.75 1.17
CA ASP A 98 -24.86 -17.64 1.94
C ASP A 98 -25.23 -16.96 3.28
N PRO A 99 -26.51 -16.92 3.69
CA PRO A 99 -26.89 -16.35 5.00
C PRO A 99 -26.21 -17.04 6.20
N ARG A 100 -25.74 -18.28 6.02
CA ARG A 100 -24.99 -19.08 7.01
C ARG A 100 -23.49 -18.97 6.84
N PHE A 101 -22.98 -17.95 6.12
CA PHE A 101 -21.54 -17.78 5.97
C PHE A 101 -20.84 -17.66 7.32
N GLU A 102 -19.64 -18.22 7.34
CA GLU A 102 -18.71 -18.11 8.46
C GLU A 102 -17.51 -17.26 8.04
N VAL A 103 -16.95 -16.55 9.03
CA VAL A 103 -15.72 -15.79 8.82
C VAL A 103 -14.57 -16.77 9.02
N LEU A 104 -13.80 -17.01 7.96
CA LEU A 104 -12.62 -17.86 8.01
C LEU A 104 -11.56 -17.25 8.92
N ASP A 105 -10.90 -18.11 9.69
CA ASP A 105 -9.65 -17.74 10.36
C ASP A 105 -8.48 -17.69 9.37
N GLU A 106 -7.33 -17.18 9.82
CA GLU A 106 -6.15 -17.02 8.99
C GLU A 106 -5.61 -18.34 8.44
N GLY A 107 -5.73 -19.44 9.20
CA GLY A 107 -5.26 -20.76 8.80
C GLY A 107 -6.08 -21.33 7.64
N HIS A 108 -7.39 -21.38 7.81
CA HIS A 108 -8.32 -21.80 6.75
C HIS A 108 -8.23 -20.89 5.53
N THR A 109 -8.07 -19.58 5.73
CA THR A 109 -7.87 -18.62 4.64
C THR A 109 -6.60 -18.94 3.85
N ASN A 110 -5.50 -19.26 4.52
CA ASN A 110 -4.25 -19.62 3.86
C ASN A 110 -4.38 -20.91 3.04
N ILE A 111 -4.98 -21.96 3.62
CA ILE A 111 -5.18 -23.24 2.92
C ILE A 111 -6.00 -23.06 1.63
N LEU A 112 -7.12 -22.32 1.71
CA LEU A 112 -7.97 -22.10 0.54
C LEU A 112 -7.30 -21.23 -0.51
N ARG A 113 -6.49 -20.25 -0.10
CA ARG A 113 -5.72 -19.42 -1.04
C ARG A 113 -4.65 -20.24 -1.75
N ASP A 114 -3.88 -21.03 -1.01
CA ASP A 114 -2.81 -21.86 -1.57
C ASP A 114 -3.40 -22.85 -2.59
N ARG A 115 -4.54 -23.48 -2.25
CA ARG A 115 -5.30 -24.32 -3.18
C ARG A 115 -5.76 -23.57 -4.44
N ALA A 116 -6.28 -22.35 -4.30
CA ALA A 116 -6.69 -21.56 -5.45
C ALA A 116 -5.50 -21.20 -6.36
N VAL A 117 -4.33 -20.93 -5.79
CA VAL A 117 -3.10 -20.71 -6.55
C VAL A 117 -2.64 -22.00 -7.25
N ASP A 118 -2.70 -23.15 -6.58
CA ASP A 118 -2.38 -24.46 -7.18
C ASP A 118 -3.29 -24.78 -8.37
N GLU A 119 -4.60 -24.60 -8.21
CA GLU A 119 -5.58 -24.81 -9.28
C GLU A 119 -5.34 -23.86 -10.46
N ALA A 120 -5.02 -22.59 -10.20
CA ALA A 120 -4.68 -21.63 -11.24
C ALA A 120 -3.37 -21.97 -11.97
N MET A 121 -2.35 -22.46 -11.25
CA MET A 121 -1.09 -22.91 -11.85
C MET A 121 -1.30 -24.13 -12.74
N ALA A 122 -2.08 -25.11 -12.30
CA ALA A 122 -2.41 -26.29 -13.09
C ALA A 122 -3.18 -25.90 -14.36
N TRP A 123 -4.20 -25.05 -14.25
CA TRP A 123 -4.93 -24.53 -15.40
C TRP A 123 -4.00 -23.78 -16.38
N ALA A 124 -3.09 -22.95 -15.86
CA ALA A 124 -2.20 -22.14 -16.70
C ALA A 124 -1.18 -23.00 -17.48
N ALA A 125 -0.84 -24.19 -16.99
CA ALA A 125 0.05 -25.11 -17.69
C ALA A 125 -0.60 -25.72 -18.94
N ASP A 126 -1.93 -25.90 -18.93
CA ASP A 126 -2.70 -26.47 -20.04
C ASP A 126 -3.23 -25.41 -21.01
N ASP A 127 -3.26 -24.13 -20.62
CA ASP A 127 -3.74 -23.03 -21.47
C ASP A 127 -2.65 -22.50 -22.42
N LYS A 128 -3.00 -22.39 -23.72
CA LYS A 128 -2.07 -22.00 -24.80
C LYS A 128 -1.49 -20.59 -24.65
N GLN A 129 -2.19 -19.67 -23.98
CA GLN A 129 -1.70 -18.31 -23.77
C GLN A 129 -0.99 -18.20 -22.42
N ALA A 130 -1.57 -18.76 -21.36
CA ALA A 130 -1.02 -18.67 -20.01
C ALA A 130 0.28 -19.47 -19.85
N VAL A 131 0.48 -20.56 -20.60
CA VAL A 131 1.72 -21.36 -20.54
C VAL A 131 2.97 -20.51 -20.83
N LYS A 132 2.83 -19.44 -21.63
CA LYS A 132 3.93 -18.51 -21.94
C LYS A 132 4.43 -17.77 -20.69
N LEU A 133 3.58 -17.59 -19.67
CA LEU A 133 3.96 -16.95 -18.41
C LEU A 133 5.01 -17.76 -17.64
N PHE A 134 5.00 -19.09 -17.77
CA PHE A 134 6.03 -19.95 -17.17
C PHE A 134 7.39 -19.70 -17.80
N ALA A 135 7.45 -19.50 -19.13
CA ALA A 135 8.70 -19.17 -19.81
C ALA A 135 9.21 -17.75 -19.45
N LEU A 136 8.29 -16.81 -19.22
CA LEU A 136 8.62 -15.41 -18.91
C LEU A 136 9.02 -15.19 -17.44
N LEU A 137 8.33 -15.81 -16.50
CA LEU A 137 8.50 -15.58 -15.06
C LEU A 137 9.15 -16.77 -14.34
N GLY A 138 9.07 -17.98 -14.90
CA GLY A 138 9.37 -19.20 -14.17
C GLY A 138 8.25 -19.60 -13.20
N GLU A 139 8.21 -20.88 -12.83
CA GLU A 139 7.14 -21.44 -12.00
C GLU A 139 7.05 -20.76 -10.62
N ARG A 140 8.20 -20.57 -9.96
CA ARG A 140 8.28 -19.98 -8.63
C ARG A 140 7.74 -18.55 -8.58
N ASP A 141 8.16 -17.70 -9.52
CA ASP A 141 7.78 -16.27 -9.49
C ASP A 141 6.36 -16.06 -10.02
N LEU A 142 5.89 -16.90 -10.95
CA LEU A 142 4.49 -16.91 -11.35
C LEU A 142 3.58 -17.24 -10.17
N ARG A 143 3.90 -18.31 -9.42
CA ARG A 143 3.18 -18.68 -8.19
C ARG A 143 3.17 -17.55 -7.16
N ALA A 144 4.34 -16.94 -6.90
CA ALA A 144 4.45 -15.83 -5.95
C ALA A 144 3.64 -14.60 -6.40
N THR A 145 3.58 -14.35 -7.71
CA THR A 145 2.76 -13.28 -8.31
C THR A 145 1.28 -13.55 -8.09
N LEU A 146 0.80 -14.76 -8.39
CA LEU A 146 -0.59 -15.15 -8.15
C LEU A 146 -0.98 -15.05 -6.67
N ASP A 147 -0.14 -15.52 -5.74
CA ASP A 147 -0.38 -15.37 -4.30
C ASP A 147 -0.47 -13.90 -3.89
N THR A 148 0.41 -13.04 -4.42
CA THR A 148 0.39 -11.59 -4.16
C THR A 148 -0.89 -10.94 -4.68
N LEU A 149 -1.31 -11.26 -5.91
CA LEU A 149 -2.55 -10.78 -6.49
C LEU A 149 -3.76 -11.23 -5.68
N MET A 150 -3.77 -12.47 -5.18
CA MET A 150 -4.83 -12.99 -4.33
C MET A 150 -4.90 -12.30 -2.96
N ARG A 151 -3.76 -12.00 -2.33
CA ARG A 151 -3.72 -11.22 -1.08
C ARG A 151 -4.23 -9.80 -1.27
N ARG A 152 -4.00 -9.22 -2.45
CA ARG A 152 -4.43 -7.87 -2.82
C ARG A 152 -5.58 -7.88 -3.82
N ARG A 153 -6.50 -8.87 -3.70
CA ARG A 153 -7.52 -9.13 -4.73
C ARG A 153 -8.37 -7.93 -5.13
N LEU A 154 -8.65 -7.01 -4.20
CA LEU A 154 -9.44 -5.80 -4.49
C LEU A 154 -8.62 -4.83 -5.34
N ASP A 155 -7.40 -4.52 -4.92
CA ASP A 155 -6.46 -3.67 -5.68
C ASP A 155 -6.13 -4.30 -7.04
N ALA A 156 -5.93 -5.62 -7.09
CA ALA A 156 -5.63 -6.34 -8.32
C ALA A 156 -6.79 -6.26 -9.31
N ARG A 157 -8.02 -6.47 -8.83
CA ARG A 157 -9.23 -6.35 -9.66
C ARG A 157 -9.37 -4.93 -10.21
N GLU A 158 -9.24 -3.93 -9.34
CA GLU A 158 -9.30 -2.53 -9.76
C GLU A 158 -8.22 -2.20 -10.81
N ALA A 159 -7.00 -2.70 -10.63
CA ALA A 159 -5.91 -2.50 -11.57
C ALA A 159 -6.16 -3.18 -12.93
N PHE A 160 -6.78 -4.36 -12.95
CA PHE A 160 -7.17 -5.03 -14.20
C PHE A 160 -8.35 -4.32 -14.87
N ASP A 161 -9.35 -3.88 -14.12
CA ASP A 161 -10.51 -3.16 -14.64
C ASP A 161 -10.12 -1.79 -15.24
N GLN A 162 -9.10 -1.14 -14.67
CA GLN A 162 -8.56 0.14 -15.14
C GLN A 162 -7.37 0.00 -16.09
N ALA A 163 -7.00 -1.23 -16.49
CA ALA A 163 -5.85 -1.46 -17.34
C ALA A 163 -6.04 -0.81 -18.73
N PRO A 164 -5.09 0.00 -19.22
CA PRO A 164 -5.16 0.54 -20.57
C PRO A 164 -5.12 -0.59 -21.61
N PRO A 165 -5.80 -0.44 -22.77
CA PRO A 165 -5.86 -1.48 -23.79
C PRO A 165 -4.50 -1.94 -24.30
N ASP A 166 -3.53 -1.02 -24.37
CA ASP A 166 -2.13 -1.32 -24.68
C ASP A 166 -1.25 -1.06 -23.44
N LEU A 167 -1.23 -2.06 -22.57
CA LEU A 167 -0.40 -2.07 -21.36
C LEU A 167 1.08 -1.86 -21.70
N LEU A 168 1.59 -2.52 -22.73
CA LEU A 168 3.02 -2.48 -23.04
C LEU A 168 3.47 -1.05 -23.43
N SER A 169 2.70 -0.37 -24.29
CA SER A 169 2.99 1.01 -24.65
C SER A 169 2.85 1.95 -23.45
N HIS A 170 1.85 1.73 -22.58
CA HIS A 170 1.70 2.49 -21.35
C HIS A 170 2.92 2.35 -20.43
N TRP A 171 3.35 1.12 -20.14
CA TRP A 171 4.53 0.84 -19.31
C TRP A 171 5.82 1.37 -19.91
N ARG A 172 6.00 1.23 -21.24
CA ARG A 172 7.17 1.77 -21.95
C ARG A 172 7.25 3.28 -21.79
N ARG A 173 6.15 3.99 -22.01
CA ARG A 173 6.10 5.45 -21.82
C ARG A 173 6.40 5.86 -20.38
N ALA A 174 5.79 5.19 -19.40
CA ALA A 174 6.03 5.48 -17.98
C ALA A 174 7.50 5.24 -17.58
N LEU A 175 8.13 4.19 -18.13
CA LEU A 175 9.55 3.91 -17.94
C LEU A 175 10.43 4.99 -18.56
N GLU A 176 10.17 5.37 -19.81
CA GLU A 176 10.90 6.42 -20.53
C GLU A 176 10.80 7.77 -19.79
N GLU A 177 9.60 8.16 -19.35
CA GLU A 177 9.40 9.39 -18.56
C GLU A 177 10.18 9.35 -17.24
N ARG A 178 10.24 8.18 -16.58
CA ARG A 178 11.02 8.01 -15.35
C ARG A 178 12.52 8.06 -15.60
N GLN A 179 13.01 7.36 -16.61
CA GLN A 179 14.43 7.38 -17.01
C GLN A 179 14.86 8.79 -17.38
N GLN A 180 14.04 9.51 -18.14
CA GLN A 180 14.31 10.89 -18.53
C GLN A 180 14.43 11.83 -17.32
N ARG A 181 13.52 11.72 -16.35
CA ARG A 181 13.57 12.49 -15.11
C ARG A 181 14.81 12.18 -14.29
N LEU A 182 15.13 10.90 -14.11
CA LEU A 182 16.32 10.48 -13.35
C LEU A 182 17.61 10.91 -14.01
N LEU A 183 17.70 10.80 -15.33
CA LEU A 183 18.85 11.26 -16.09
C LEU A 183 19.03 12.79 -15.95
N ASN A 184 17.97 13.57 -16.13
CA ASN A 184 18.07 15.03 -15.95
C ASN A 184 18.48 15.39 -14.51
N ALA A 185 17.87 14.76 -13.51
CA ALA A 185 18.24 14.97 -12.11
C ALA A 185 19.69 14.57 -11.79
N LEU A 186 20.27 13.61 -12.51
CA LEU A 186 21.69 13.26 -12.38
C LEU A 186 22.59 14.33 -13.03
N LEU A 187 22.25 14.76 -14.24
CA LEU A 187 23.01 15.76 -15.01
C LEU A 187 22.97 17.16 -14.38
N GLU A 188 21.91 17.48 -13.64
CA GLU A 188 21.74 18.75 -12.93
C GLU A 188 22.44 18.79 -11.57
N ARG A 189 23.06 17.68 -11.12
CA ARG A 189 23.80 17.68 -9.84
C ARG A 189 25.01 18.61 -9.94
N PRO A 190 25.30 19.46 -8.92
CA PRO A 190 26.49 20.30 -8.92
C PRO A 190 27.79 19.52 -9.15
N GLY A 191 27.95 18.39 -8.45
CA GLY A 191 29.12 17.54 -8.62
C GLY A 191 29.27 16.93 -10.03
N TRP A 192 28.18 16.78 -10.79
CA TRP A 192 28.27 16.39 -12.20
C TRP A 192 28.86 17.52 -13.05
N ALA A 193 28.31 18.73 -12.92
CA ALA A 193 28.81 19.90 -13.64
C ALA A 193 30.30 20.18 -13.33
N ASP A 194 30.68 20.09 -12.05
CA ASP A 194 32.06 20.27 -11.60
C ASP A 194 32.99 19.19 -12.18
N ALA A 195 32.57 17.92 -12.18
CA ALA A 195 33.35 16.82 -12.77
C ALA A 195 33.52 17.00 -14.29
N VAL A 196 32.47 17.38 -15.01
CA VAL A 196 32.55 17.65 -16.46
C VAL A 196 33.45 18.85 -16.73
N ALA A 197 33.37 19.90 -15.92
CA ALA A 197 34.23 21.07 -16.04
C ALA A 197 35.70 20.71 -15.80
N ALA A 198 35.99 19.95 -14.74
CA ALA A 198 37.34 19.47 -14.42
C ALA A 198 37.89 18.58 -15.55
N LEU A 199 37.07 17.66 -16.10
CA LEU A 199 37.45 16.89 -17.28
C LEU A 199 37.78 17.84 -18.43
N ARG A 200 36.94 18.82 -18.76
CA ARG A 200 37.18 19.73 -19.88
C ARG A 200 38.41 20.63 -19.71
N GLN A 201 38.68 21.12 -18.50
CA GLN A 201 39.78 22.03 -18.20
C GLN A 201 41.14 21.35 -18.13
N ASN A 202 41.20 20.12 -17.58
CA ASN A 202 42.46 19.38 -17.46
C ASN A 202 42.87 18.80 -18.82
N VAL A 203 43.61 19.57 -19.61
CA VAL A 203 44.14 19.12 -20.91
C VAL A 203 45.52 18.49 -20.69
N PRO A 204 45.73 17.21 -21.06
CA PRO A 204 47.02 16.55 -20.89
C PRO A 204 48.06 17.09 -21.89
N ASP A 205 49.30 17.19 -21.43
CA ASP A 205 50.46 17.53 -22.26
C ASP A 205 50.79 16.38 -23.22
N ASP A 206 50.67 15.13 -22.75
CA ASP A 206 50.79 13.92 -23.56
C ASP A 206 49.43 13.31 -23.87
N ARG A 207 48.96 13.49 -25.11
CA ARG A 207 47.67 12.96 -25.58
C ARG A 207 47.65 11.44 -25.76
N GLY A 208 48.81 10.77 -25.72
CA GLY A 208 48.96 9.33 -25.80
C GLY A 208 48.92 8.63 -24.44
N ASP A 209 48.91 9.39 -23.34
CA ASP A 209 48.81 8.83 -21.99
C ASP A 209 47.50 8.04 -21.79
N ARG A 210 47.56 6.99 -20.99
CA ARG A 210 46.39 6.12 -20.74
C ARG A 210 45.23 6.90 -20.14
N MET A 211 45.47 7.79 -19.18
CA MET A 211 44.39 8.61 -18.61
C MET A 211 43.89 9.67 -19.61
N ALA A 212 44.76 10.17 -20.49
CA ALA A 212 44.37 11.11 -21.54
C ALA A 212 43.37 10.49 -22.53
N ILE A 213 43.55 9.20 -22.84
CA ILE A 213 42.62 8.40 -23.66
C ILE A 213 41.29 8.22 -22.92
N GLN A 214 41.32 7.83 -21.65
CA GLN A 214 40.11 7.61 -20.83
C GLN A 214 39.29 8.89 -20.67
N ARG A 215 39.95 10.03 -20.41
CA ARG A 215 39.32 11.36 -20.42
C ARG A 215 38.59 11.65 -21.73
N ARG A 216 39.21 11.33 -22.88
CA ARG A 216 38.61 11.57 -24.20
C ARG A 216 37.38 10.72 -24.42
N ILE A 217 37.43 9.45 -24.01
CA ILE A 217 36.28 8.53 -24.05
C ILE A 217 35.15 9.09 -23.18
N ALA A 218 35.47 9.56 -21.96
CA ALA A 218 34.50 10.17 -21.06
C ALA A 218 33.84 11.42 -21.68
N LEU A 219 34.63 12.34 -22.24
CA LEU A 219 34.11 13.54 -22.89
C LEU A 219 33.29 13.21 -24.13
N ALA A 220 33.70 12.24 -24.95
CA ALA A 220 32.93 11.78 -26.10
C ALA A 220 31.57 11.19 -25.68
N ALA A 221 31.54 10.41 -24.59
CA ALA A 221 30.31 9.85 -24.01
C ALA A 221 29.35 10.95 -23.52
N ILE A 222 29.88 11.98 -22.85
CA ILE A 222 29.11 13.14 -22.36
C ILE A 222 28.60 13.99 -23.54
N ASP A 223 29.47 14.33 -24.48
CA ASP A 223 29.14 15.24 -25.59
C ASP A 223 28.22 14.57 -26.62
N GLY A 224 28.32 13.24 -26.76
CA GLY A 224 27.45 12.40 -27.58
C GLY A 224 26.09 12.13 -26.97
N ALA A 225 25.88 12.45 -25.68
CA ALA A 225 24.59 12.26 -24.99
C ALA A 225 23.55 13.31 -25.39
N ARG A 226 23.19 13.34 -26.67
CA ARG A 226 22.23 14.26 -27.29
C ARG A 226 21.11 13.48 -27.98
N GLY A 227 20.00 14.17 -28.27
CA GLY A 227 18.88 13.58 -29.01
C GLY A 227 17.95 12.73 -28.12
N PRO A 228 17.26 11.73 -28.71
CA PRO A 228 16.34 10.84 -28.00
C PRO A 228 16.96 10.16 -26.78
N LEU A 229 16.13 9.83 -25.79
CA LEU A 229 16.56 9.19 -24.54
C LEU A 229 17.41 7.91 -24.76
N PRO A 230 17.05 6.97 -25.67
CA PRO A 230 17.87 5.80 -25.93
C PRO A 230 19.30 6.15 -26.34
N ASP A 231 19.49 7.09 -27.26
CA ASP A 231 20.80 7.51 -27.75
C ASP A 231 21.63 8.16 -26.63
N ARG A 232 20.98 8.98 -25.80
CA ARG A 232 21.61 9.58 -24.62
C ARG A 232 22.10 8.52 -23.63
N LEU A 233 21.26 7.53 -23.33
CA LEU A 233 21.60 6.43 -22.42
C LEU A 233 22.72 5.56 -23.00
N THR A 234 22.66 5.23 -24.30
CA THR A 234 23.73 4.48 -24.97
C THR A 234 25.05 5.24 -24.91
N SER A 235 25.07 6.54 -25.23
CA SER A 235 26.29 7.35 -25.15
C SER A 235 26.87 7.40 -23.74
N LEU A 236 26.03 7.62 -22.72
CA LEU A 236 26.47 7.70 -21.33
C LEU A 236 26.90 6.35 -20.75
N SER A 237 26.41 5.22 -21.29
CA SER A 237 26.83 3.89 -20.82
C SER A 237 28.34 3.63 -21.00
N HIS A 238 29.01 4.34 -21.92
CA HIS A 238 30.46 4.27 -22.08
C HIS A 238 31.23 4.80 -20.85
N LEU A 239 30.60 5.59 -19.97
CA LEU A 239 31.22 6.03 -18.72
C LEU A 239 31.48 4.85 -17.77
N ASP A 240 30.67 3.79 -17.83
CA ASP A 240 30.86 2.58 -17.02
C ASP A 240 32.10 1.78 -17.46
N GLN A 241 32.63 2.07 -18.65
CA GLN A 241 33.81 1.41 -19.22
C GLN A 241 35.10 2.19 -18.95
N ILE A 242 35.04 3.34 -18.28
CA ILE A 242 36.23 4.13 -17.94
C ILE A 242 37.10 3.35 -16.98
N ASN A 243 38.35 3.11 -17.38
CA ASN A 243 39.36 2.49 -16.55
C ASN A 243 40.29 3.55 -15.98
N LEU A 244 40.27 3.73 -14.66
CA LEU A 244 41.12 4.72 -13.96
C LEU A 244 42.51 4.19 -13.58
N SER A 245 42.92 3.02 -14.10
CA SER A 245 44.25 2.44 -13.84
C SER A 245 45.31 2.85 -14.87
N GLY A 246 46.49 3.20 -14.37
CA GLY A 246 47.63 3.64 -15.18
C GLY A 246 47.66 5.17 -15.41
N GLY A 247 48.48 5.59 -16.36
CA GLY A 247 48.75 7.00 -16.63
C GLY A 247 49.97 7.52 -15.85
N ARG A 248 50.57 8.60 -16.34
CA ARG A 248 51.74 9.23 -15.73
C ARG A 248 51.38 10.62 -15.25
N GLN A 249 51.74 10.98 -14.02
CA GLN A 249 51.52 12.33 -13.50
C GLN A 249 52.18 13.40 -14.38
N SER A 250 53.38 13.12 -14.91
CA SER A 250 54.11 14.03 -15.82
C SER A 250 53.46 14.22 -17.19
N ALA A 251 52.40 13.47 -17.53
CA ALA A 251 51.62 13.67 -18.75
C ALA A 251 50.55 14.77 -18.61
N TRP A 252 50.41 15.34 -17.40
CA TRP A 252 49.38 16.31 -17.07
C TRP A 252 50.02 17.60 -16.53
N PRO A 253 49.46 18.77 -16.87
CA PRO A 253 49.87 20.01 -16.25
C PRO A 253 49.63 19.92 -14.74
N GLY A 254 50.66 20.26 -13.96
CA GLY A 254 50.68 20.16 -12.50
C GLY A 254 49.67 21.06 -11.80
#